data_AF-A0AAE2SX90-F1
#
_entry.id   AF-A0AAE2SX90-F1
#
_cell.length_a   1.000
_cell.length_b   1.000
_cell.length_c   1.000
_cell.angle_alpha   90.00
_cell.angle_beta   90.00
_cell.angle_gamma   90.00
#
_symmetry.space_group_name_H-M   'P 1'
#
loop_
_entity.id
_entity.type
_entity.pdbx_description
1 polymer ?
#
loop_
_entity_poly.entity_id
_entity_poly.type
_entity_poly.pdbx_seq_one_letter_code
_entity_poly.pdbx_strand_id
1 'polypeptide(L)'
;MALVWENRDEGIERGAFASFGLHAVMLALLLLLLPRPEPPAPLQDEGITVDIVPEVAKPSAIAQPVATPARIATKPDVSASVQEIVPPHQEKALAVVTSPEVAPALPKPDAFVEAGQLFSETVLSDPRSRRAREALRGPAGSERNLQLCDLEALEQVRRAQPGMRPDTLAPYAMAAEKVNGNSVEVRGGAFRSQRKWYNIQFKCGLDASSGKVASFAFLVGAAIPQREWQQHNLVADDGAADQ
;
A
#
# COMPACT_ATOMS: atom_id res chain seq x y z
N MET A 1 47.09 6.95 41.90
CA MET A 1 45.74 7.52 41.66
C MET A 1 44.81 6.39 41.21
N ALA A 2 44.21 5.63 42.13
CA ALA A 2 43.33 4.51 41.79
C ALA A 2 42.38 4.14 42.94
N LEU A 3 41.52 5.07 43.38
CA LEU A 3 40.50 4.79 44.41
C LEU A 3 39.13 5.48 44.14
N VAL A 4 38.89 6.02 42.95
CA VAL A 4 37.66 6.80 42.65
C VAL A 4 36.63 6.02 41.81
N TRP A 5 36.97 4.82 41.32
CA TRP A 5 36.12 4.08 40.38
C TRP A 5 35.20 3.04 41.06
N GLU A 6 35.63 2.43 42.18
CA GLU A 6 34.89 1.34 42.85
C GLU A 6 33.52 1.77 43.41
N ASN A 7 33.39 3.03 43.85
CA ASN A 7 32.16 3.51 44.52
C ASN A 7 31.07 4.00 43.55
N ARG A 8 31.37 4.12 42.24
CA ARG A 8 30.41 4.68 41.27
C ARG A 8 29.40 3.62 40.81
N ASP A 9 29.83 2.38 40.70
CA ASP A 9 28.99 1.26 40.25
C ASP A 9 27.99 0.84 41.35
N GLU A 10 28.40 0.79 42.63
CA GLU A 10 27.47 0.53 43.74
C GLU A 10 26.34 1.58 43.86
N GLY A 11 26.64 2.84 43.54
CA GLY A 11 25.65 3.93 43.58
C GLY A 11 24.61 3.83 42.46
N ILE A 12 25.03 3.37 41.27
CA ILE A 12 24.14 3.17 40.11
C ILE A 12 23.26 1.95 40.33
N GLU A 13 23.81 0.84 40.83
CA GLU A 13 23.03 -0.36 41.13
C GLU A 13 21.98 -0.09 42.21
N ARG A 14 22.35 0.55 43.33
CA ARG A 14 21.39 0.93 44.39
C ARG A 14 20.32 1.90 43.88
N GLY A 15 20.68 2.82 42.99
CA GLY A 15 19.74 3.73 42.33
C GLY A 15 18.75 3.00 41.42
N ALA A 16 19.23 2.02 40.66
CA ALA A 16 18.38 1.19 39.79
C ALA A 16 17.40 0.36 40.62
N PHE A 17 17.86 -0.33 41.68
CA PHE A 17 16.98 -1.11 42.54
C PHE A 17 15.93 -0.26 43.26
N ALA A 18 16.30 0.94 43.74
CA ALA A 18 15.35 1.88 44.34
C ALA A 18 14.29 2.35 43.33
N SER A 19 14.70 2.63 42.09
CA SER A 19 13.78 3.00 41.01
C SER A 19 12.82 1.85 40.67
N PHE A 20 13.32 0.62 40.49
CA PHE A 20 12.49 -0.56 40.25
C PHE A 20 11.49 -0.78 41.40
N GLY A 21 11.92 -0.62 42.64
CA GLY A 21 11.04 -0.70 43.81
C GLY A 21 9.92 0.34 43.78
N LEU A 22 10.25 1.61 43.47
CA LEU A 22 9.27 2.69 43.37
C LEU A 22 8.26 2.44 42.25
N HIS A 23 8.71 1.99 41.08
CA HIS A 23 7.84 1.67 39.95
C HIS A 23 6.92 0.49 40.26
N ALA A 24 7.43 -0.55 40.93
CA ALA A 24 6.63 -1.70 41.35
C ALA A 24 5.52 -1.29 42.35
N VAL A 25 5.83 -0.42 43.31
CA VAL A 25 4.84 0.11 44.26
C VAL A 25 3.81 0.98 43.55
N MET A 26 4.23 1.85 42.63
CA MET A 26 3.33 2.67 41.80
C MET A 26 2.37 1.81 40.97
N LEU A 27 2.88 0.77 40.31
CA LEU A 27 2.07 -0.18 39.54
C LEU A 27 1.08 -0.93 40.43
N ALA A 28 1.51 -1.40 41.60
CA ALA A 28 0.62 -2.06 42.55
C ALA A 28 -0.48 -1.11 43.05
N LEU A 29 -0.14 0.14 43.35
CA LEU A 29 -1.11 1.16 43.76
C LEU A 29 -2.12 1.45 42.65
N LEU A 30 -1.65 1.58 41.41
CA LEU A 30 -2.49 1.79 40.24
C LEU A 30 -3.46 0.62 40.06
N LEU A 31 -2.97 -0.63 40.16
CA LEU A 31 -3.80 -1.82 40.02
C LEU A 31 -4.85 -1.96 41.15
N LEU A 32 -4.57 -1.44 42.35
CA LEU A 32 -5.52 -1.42 43.47
C LEU A 32 -6.56 -0.30 43.35
N LEU A 33 -6.20 0.82 42.72
CA LEU A 33 -7.07 1.99 42.55
C LEU A 33 -7.90 1.94 41.26
N LEU A 34 -7.54 1.10 40.30
CA LEU A 34 -8.29 0.96 39.05
C LEU A 34 -9.65 0.29 39.32
N PRO A 35 -10.77 0.91 38.90
CA PRO A 35 -12.08 0.29 38.98
C PRO A 35 -12.09 -0.99 38.15
N ARG A 36 -12.73 -2.05 38.67
CA ARG A 36 -12.85 -3.31 37.94
C ARG A 36 -13.60 -3.05 36.63
N PRO A 37 -13.11 -3.54 35.48
CA PRO A 37 -13.85 -3.43 34.23
C PRO A 37 -15.16 -4.21 34.39
N GLU A 38 -16.27 -3.48 34.45
CA GLU A 38 -17.58 -4.09 34.33
C GLU A 38 -17.77 -4.59 32.90
N PRO A 39 -18.25 -5.83 32.71
CA PRO A 39 -18.60 -6.31 31.38
C PRO A 39 -19.67 -5.38 30.79
N PRO A 40 -19.54 -4.97 29.51
CA PRO A 40 -20.55 -4.12 28.89
C PRO A 40 -21.90 -4.83 28.94
N ALA A 41 -22.91 -4.10 29.41
CA ALA A 41 -24.29 -4.56 29.34
C ALA A 41 -24.62 -4.86 27.86
N PRO A 42 -25.33 -5.97 27.56
CA PRO A 42 -25.74 -6.25 26.20
C PRO A 42 -26.63 -5.10 25.69
N LEU A 43 -26.22 -4.51 24.57
CA LEU A 43 -27.05 -3.56 23.83
C LEU A 43 -28.34 -4.29 23.42
N GLN A 44 -29.48 -3.72 23.78
CA GLN A 44 -30.76 -4.18 23.23
C GLN A 44 -30.78 -3.71 21.78
N ASP A 45 -30.74 -4.67 20.84
CA ASP A 45 -31.04 -4.43 19.43
C ASP A 45 -32.49 -3.94 19.33
N GLU A 46 -32.67 -2.62 19.34
CA GLU A 46 -33.89 -1.99 18.84
C GLU A 46 -33.86 -2.17 17.32
N GLY A 47 -34.38 -3.33 16.88
CA GLY A 47 -34.48 -3.70 15.49
C GLY A 47 -35.19 -2.61 14.69
N ILE A 48 -34.44 -1.91 13.84
CA ILE A 48 -34.97 -1.07 12.78
C ILE A 48 -35.87 -1.95 11.91
N THR A 49 -37.18 -1.81 12.09
CA THR A 49 -38.19 -2.42 11.24
C THR A 49 -38.28 -1.53 10.01
N VAL A 50 -37.62 -1.94 8.92
CA VAL A 50 -37.82 -1.31 7.61
C VAL A 50 -39.16 -1.78 7.10
N ASP A 51 -40.15 -0.90 7.15
CA ASP A 51 -41.47 -1.13 6.57
C ASP A 51 -41.34 -1.08 5.05
N ILE A 52 -41.39 -2.25 4.41
CA ILE A 52 -41.44 -2.37 2.95
C ILE A 52 -42.84 -1.92 2.51
N VAL A 53 -42.90 -0.75 1.86
CA VAL A 53 -44.11 -0.25 1.21
C VAL A 53 -44.59 -1.29 0.18
N PRO A 54 -45.80 -1.87 0.32
CA PRO A 54 -46.34 -2.76 -0.68
C PRO A 54 -46.89 -1.94 -1.85
N GLU A 55 -46.36 -2.17 -3.05
CA GLU A 55 -46.91 -1.63 -4.28
C GLU A 55 -48.28 -2.25 -4.58
N VAL A 56 -49.24 -1.39 -4.87
CA VAL A 56 -50.67 -1.68 -5.11
C VAL A 56 -50.87 -2.55 -6.36
N ALA A 57 -51.65 -3.62 -6.22
CA ALA A 57 -52.01 -4.58 -7.26
C ALA A 57 -52.96 -3.99 -8.34
N LYS A 58 -52.90 -4.45 -9.60
CA LYS A 58 -53.79 -5.45 -10.28
C LYS A 58 -53.75 -5.24 -11.82
N PRO A 59 -54.43 -6.04 -12.69
CA PRO A 59 -54.64 -7.50 -12.74
C PRO A 59 -54.56 -8.08 -14.18
N SER A 60 -54.34 -9.40 -14.37
CA SER A 60 -55.05 -10.13 -15.45
C SER A 60 -54.93 -11.66 -15.44
N ALA A 61 -56.11 -12.24 -15.64
CA ALA A 61 -56.47 -13.47 -16.34
C ALA A 61 -56.21 -14.84 -15.69
N ILE A 62 -57.35 -15.53 -15.56
CA ILE A 62 -57.62 -16.88 -15.08
C ILE A 62 -57.19 -17.94 -16.12
N ALA A 63 -56.88 -19.12 -15.60
CA ALA A 63 -56.39 -20.34 -16.21
C ALA A 63 -57.25 -20.98 -17.33
N GLN A 64 -56.59 -21.82 -18.17
CA GLN A 64 -56.87 -23.27 -18.42
C GLN A 64 -56.14 -23.76 -19.71
N PRO A 65 -56.02 -25.06 -20.01
CA PRO A 65 -55.40 -26.15 -19.26
C PRO A 65 -54.41 -27.00 -20.12
N VAL A 66 -53.72 -27.94 -19.47
CA VAL A 66 -52.73 -28.89 -20.01
C VAL A 66 -53.30 -29.86 -21.06
N ALA A 67 -52.56 -30.12 -22.15
CA ALA A 67 -52.51 -31.41 -22.84
C ALA A 67 -51.24 -31.56 -23.72
N THR A 68 -50.41 -32.56 -23.42
CA THR A 68 -49.41 -33.15 -24.33
C THR A 68 -50.05 -34.40 -24.96
N PRO A 69 -49.70 -34.83 -26.19
CA PRO A 69 -48.54 -35.72 -26.35
C PRO A 69 -47.74 -35.57 -27.66
N ALA A 70 -46.53 -36.14 -27.62
CA ALA A 70 -45.49 -36.15 -28.65
C ALA A 70 -45.84 -36.91 -29.95
N ARG A 71 -45.15 -36.55 -31.06
CA ARG A 71 -44.66 -37.53 -32.06
C ARG A 71 -43.53 -37.00 -32.98
N ILE A 72 -42.32 -37.52 -32.74
CA ILE A 72 -41.36 -38.18 -33.64
C ILE A 72 -41.02 -37.55 -35.02
N ALA A 73 -39.79 -37.05 -35.08
CA ALA A 73 -38.70 -37.25 -36.06
C ALA A 73 -38.91 -37.12 -37.58
N THR A 74 -38.07 -36.27 -38.19
CA THR A 74 -37.17 -36.69 -39.28
C THR A 74 -35.86 -35.89 -39.23
N LYS A 75 -34.76 -36.62 -39.45
CA LYS A 75 -33.33 -36.24 -39.41
C LYS A 75 -32.88 -35.82 -40.83
N PRO A 76 -31.57 -35.63 -41.07
CA PRO A 76 -30.68 -34.49 -40.83
C PRO A 76 -30.37 -33.70 -42.13
N ASP A 77 -29.71 -32.55 -42.01
CA ASP A 77 -28.56 -32.34 -42.89
C ASP A 77 -27.39 -31.70 -42.15
N VAL A 78 -26.22 -32.23 -42.46
CA VAL A 78 -24.92 -31.92 -41.87
C VAL A 78 -24.23 -30.93 -42.79
N SER A 79 -23.65 -29.86 -42.25
CA SER A 79 -22.43 -29.33 -42.86
C SER A 79 -21.57 -28.64 -41.81
N ALA A 80 -20.48 -29.32 -41.47
CA ALA A 80 -19.32 -28.78 -40.81
C ALA A 80 -18.28 -28.41 -41.88
N SER A 81 -17.58 -27.29 -41.73
CA SER A 81 -16.11 -27.27 -41.88
C SER A 81 -15.55 -25.92 -41.45
N VAL A 82 -14.73 -25.94 -40.40
CA VAL A 82 -13.73 -24.91 -40.08
C VAL A 82 -12.41 -25.47 -40.59
N GLN A 83 -11.75 -24.76 -41.51
CA GLN A 83 -10.42 -25.12 -41.99
C GLN A 83 -9.34 -24.26 -41.33
N GLU A 84 -8.45 -24.99 -40.67
CA GLU A 84 -7.12 -24.66 -40.21
C GLU A 84 -6.14 -24.56 -41.40
N ILE A 85 -5.34 -23.49 -41.47
CA ILE A 85 -4.20 -23.38 -42.39
C ILE A 85 -3.05 -22.60 -41.73
N VAL A 86 -1.91 -23.26 -41.58
CA VAL A 86 -0.57 -22.71 -41.36
C VAL A 86 0.41 -23.53 -42.25
N PRO A 87 1.62 -23.06 -42.60
CA PRO A 87 2.01 -22.10 -43.64
C PRO A 87 2.87 -22.78 -44.74
N PRO A 88 3.50 -22.01 -45.66
CA PRO A 88 4.87 -22.37 -46.03
C PRO A 88 5.86 -21.20 -46.03
N HIS A 89 7.12 -21.61 -45.97
CA HIS A 89 8.36 -20.87 -45.77
C HIS A 89 8.97 -20.39 -47.10
N GLN A 90 9.48 -19.15 -47.19
CA GLN A 90 10.64 -18.71 -48.02
C GLN A 90 11.06 -17.31 -47.51
N GLU A 91 12.25 -17.11 -46.94
CA GLU A 91 13.58 -16.96 -47.55
C GLU A 91 14.04 -15.49 -47.57
N LYS A 92 14.78 -15.15 -46.51
CA LYS A 92 15.91 -14.22 -46.40
C LYS A 92 16.03 -13.07 -47.43
N ALA A 93 15.62 -11.88 -47.02
CA ALA A 93 16.22 -10.62 -47.49
C ALA A 93 16.56 -9.75 -46.28
N LEU A 94 17.85 -9.41 -46.15
CA LEU A 94 18.37 -8.47 -45.18
C LEU A 94 17.79 -7.07 -45.51
N ALA A 95 16.81 -6.62 -44.75
CA ALA A 95 16.39 -5.22 -44.74
C ALA A 95 16.83 -4.62 -43.41
N VAL A 96 17.77 -3.68 -43.51
CA VAL A 96 18.21 -2.78 -42.43
C VAL A 96 16.97 -2.06 -41.91
N VAL A 97 16.48 -2.46 -40.74
CA VAL A 97 15.51 -1.66 -39.98
C VAL A 97 16.31 -0.69 -39.13
N THR A 98 16.51 0.51 -39.65
CA THR A 98 16.73 1.70 -38.83
C THR A 98 15.52 1.83 -37.89
N SER A 99 15.68 1.36 -36.66
CA SER A 99 14.77 1.73 -35.58
C SER A 99 14.92 3.24 -35.37
N PRO A 100 13.84 4.04 -35.44
CA PRO A 100 13.93 5.40 -34.98
C PRO A 100 14.14 5.34 -33.47
N GLU A 101 15.32 5.79 -33.04
CA GLU A 101 15.61 6.12 -31.66
C GLU A 101 14.60 7.19 -31.21
N VAL A 102 13.58 6.74 -30.48
CA VAL A 102 12.62 7.63 -29.83
C VAL A 102 13.37 8.29 -28.69
N ALA A 103 13.80 9.53 -28.92
CA ALA A 103 14.26 10.43 -27.87
C ALA A 103 13.22 10.46 -26.73
N PRO A 104 13.62 10.46 -25.45
CA PRO A 104 12.67 10.53 -24.35
C PRO A 104 11.84 11.80 -24.47
N ALA A 105 10.54 11.66 -24.75
CA ALA A 105 9.61 12.77 -24.64
C ALA A 105 9.61 13.23 -23.19
N LEU A 106 9.85 14.53 -22.97
CA LEU A 106 9.68 15.16 -21.66
C LEU A 106 8.28 14.82 -21.12
N PRO A 107 8.16 14.26 -19.91
CA PRO A 107 6.86 13.87 -19.37
C PRO A 107 5.95 15.09 -19.24
N LYS A 108 4.67 14.91 -19.62
CA LYS A 108 3.63 15.92 -19.42
C LYS A 108 3.42 16.09 -17.91
N PRO A 109 3.21 17.33 -17.41
CA PRO A 109 3.18 17.63 -15.98
C PRO A 109 2.12 16.88 -15.15
N ASP A 110 1.12 16.26 -15.79
CA ASP A 110 0.03 15.53 -15.11
C ASP A 110 -0.03 14.03 -15.46
N ALA A 111 0.98 13.49 -16.14
CA ALA A 111 1.00 12.09 -16.55
C ALA A 111 1.95 11.27 -15.68
N PHE A 112 1.55 10.03 -15.36
CA PHE A 112 2.45 9.08 -14.71
C PHE A 112 3.70 8.84 -15.57
N VAL A 113 4.85 8.86 -14.92
CA VAL A 113 6.14 8.45 -15.46
C VAL A 113 6.33 6.98 -15.10
N GLU A 114 6.42 6.12 -16.11
CA GLU A 114 6.76 4.71 -15.94
C GLU A 114 8.25 4.57 -15.61
N ALA A 115 8.57 3.79 -14.59
CA ALA A 115 9.95 3.53 -14.18
C ALA A 115 10.61 2.51 -15.11
N GLY A 116 11.66 2.93 -15.82
CA GLY A 116 12.49 2.03 -16.62
C GLY A 116 13.47 1.16 -15.80
N GLN A 117 13.69 1.51 -14.54
CA GLN A 117 14.53 0.78 -13.59
C GLN A 117 13.92 0.90 -12.19
N LEU A 118 14.05 -0.16 -11.39
CA LEU A 118 13.59 -0.24 -10.00
C LEU A 118 14.78 -0.21 -9.04
N PHE A 119 14.61 0.38 -7.85
CA PHE A 119 15.71 0.72 -6.96
C PHE A 119 15.62 0.14 -5.55
N SER A 120 14.42 -0.23 -5.10
CA SER A 120 14.15 -0.76 -3.75
C SER A 120 15.06 -1.94 -3.38
N GLU A 121 15.29 -2.88 -4.31
CA GLU A 121 16.20 -4.01 -4.07
C GLU A 121 17.66 -3.55 -3.86
N THR A 122 18.16 -2.66 -4.72
CA THR A 122 19.54 -2.17 -4.59
C THR A 122 19.73 -1.39 -3.29
N VAL A 123 18.75 -0.56 -2.93
CA VAL A 123 18.77 0.20 -1.67
C VAL A 123 18.76 -0.72 -0.46
N LEU A 124 17.91 -1.75 -0.46
CA LEU A 124 17.86 -2.71 0.63
C LEU A 124 19.10 -3.58 0.71
N SER A 125 19.72 -3.90 -0.42
CA SER A 125 20.95 -4.70 -0.47
C SER A 125 22.17 -3.97 0.11
N ASP A 126 22.12 -2.64 0.23
CA ASP A 126 23.19 -1.88 0.88
C ASP A 126 23.36 -2.32 2.36
N PRO A 127 24.60 -2.58 2.83
CA PRO A 127 24.85 -2.91 4.23
C PRO A 127 24.32 -1.88 5.22
N ARG A 128 24.26 -0.59 4.84
CA ARG A 128 23.72 0.50 5.66
C ARG A 128 22.21 0.40 5.88
N SER A 129 21.51 -0.27 4.99
CA SER A 129 20.05 -0.50 5.05
C SER A 129 19.65 -1.69 5.91
N ARG A 130 20.55 -2.23 6.74
CA ARG A 130 20.27 -3.40 7.59
C ARG A 130 19.02 -3.22 8.46
N ARG A 131 18.86 -2.07 9.11
CA ARG A 131 17.69 -1.78 9.95
C ARG A 131 16.39 -1.72 9.15
N ALA A 132 16.42 -1.10 7.96
CA ALA A 132 15.27 -1.06 7.06
C ALA A 132 14.88 -2.48 6.58
N ARG A 133 15.86 -3.31 6.22
CA ARG A 133 15.62 -4.72 5.89
C ARG A 133 15.02 -5.51 7.05
N GLU A 134 15.46 -5.26 8.27
CA GLU A 134 14.91 -5.90 9.47
C GLU A 134 13.47 -5.46 9.73
N ALA A 135 13.19 -4.16 9.63
CA ALA A 135 11.85 -3.60 9.76
C ALA A 135 10.87 -4.22 8.77
N LEU A 136 11.29 -4.50 7.54
CA LEU A 136 10.44 -5.13 6.50
C LEU A 136 10.16 -6.63 6.70
N ARG A 137 10.76 -7.29 7.70
CA ARG A 137 10.48 -8.72 8.01
C ARG A 137 9.27 -8.91 8.92
N GLY A 138 8.94 -7.92 9.74
CA GLY A 138 7.87 -8.00 10.75
C GLY A 138 6.45 -7.73 10.22
N PRO A 139 6.21 -6.75 9.35
CA PRO A 139 4.88 -6.36 8.92
C PRO A 139 4.11 -7.47 8.18
N ALA A 140 2.78 -7.42 8.28
CA ALA A 140 1.89 -8.23 7.45
C ALA A 140 2.12 -7.92 5.96
N GLY A 141 1.80 -8.87 5.08
CA GLY A 141 2.14 -8.80 3.66
C GLY A 141 1.73 -7.48 2.97
N SER A 142 0.54 -6.95 3.27
CA SER A 142 0.07 -5.67 2.71
C SER A 142 0.89 -4.47 3.17
N GLU A 143 1.20 -4.39 4.46
CA GLU A 143 2.01 -3.32 5.04
C GLU A 143 3.46 -3.38 4.53
N ARG A 144 4.04 -4.58 4.46
CA ARG A 144 5.37 -4.77 3.85
C ARG A 144 5.40 -4.30 2.40
N ASN A 145 4.34 -4.61 1.63
CA ASN A 145 4.23 -4.21 0.23
C ASN A 145 4.15 -2.69 0.10
N LEU A 146 3.34 -2.03 0.94
CA LEU A 146 3.26 -0.56 0.99
C LEU A 146 4.62 0.06 1.30
N GLN A 147 5.30 -0.39 2.35
CA GLN A 147 6.63 0.13 2.72
C GLN A 147 7.69 -0.05 1.63
N LEU A 148 7.66 -1.18 0.89
CA LEU A 148 8.55 -1.39 -0.25
C LEU A 148 8.25 -0.41 -1.39
N CYS A 149 6.97 -0.16 -1.67
CA CYS A 149 6.55 0.80 -2.67
C CYS A 149 6.86 2.24 -2.28
N ASP A 150 6.76 2.59 -1.00
CA ASP A 150 7.15 3.89 -0.47
C ASP A 150 8.66 4.13 -0.63
N LEU A 151 9.48 3.12 -0.33
CA LEU A 151 10.92 3.17 -0.55
C LEU A 151 11.26 3.37 -2.04
N GLU A 152 10.59 2.61 -2.91
CA GLU A 152 10.73 2.76 -4.37
C GLU A 152 10.38 4.19 -4.80
N ALA A 153 9.25 4.73 -4.34
CA ALA A 153 8.79 6.08 -4.68
C ALA A 153 9.82 7.16 -4.33
N LEU A 154 10.40 7.11 -3.13
CA LEU A 154 11.42 8.07 -2.70
C LEU A 154 12.66 8.01 -3.62
N GLU A 155 13.08 6.82 -4.04
CA GLU A 155 14.26 6.66 -4.90
C GLU A 155 14.00 7.04 -6.36
N GLN A 156 12.79 6.78 -6.86
CA GLN A 156 12.36 7.26 -8.17
C GLN A 156 12.37 8.79 -8.23
N VAL A 157 11.80 9.46 -7.22
CA VAL A 157 11.82 10.93 -7.12
C VAL A 157 13.25 11.45 -7.04
N ARG A 158 14.10 10.87 -6.19
CA ARG A 158 15.50 11.27 -6.02
C ARG A 158 16.28 11.27 -7.34
N ARG A 159 16.01 10.29 -8.21
CA ARG A 159 16.72 10.10 -9.48
C ARG A 159 16.11 10.91 -10.62
N ALA A 160 14.78 11.00 -10.68
CA ALA A 160 14.09 11.78 -11.70
C ALA A 160 14.28 13.30 -11.51
N GLN A 161 14.43 13.75 -10.27
CA GLN A 161 14.60 15.17 -9.94
C GLN A 161 15.81 15.37 -9.02
N PRO A 162 17.03 15.56 -9.57
CA PRO A 162 18.26 15.69 -8.78
C PRO A 162 18.27 16.83 -7.74
N GLY A 163 17.39 17.83 -7.91
CA GLY A 163 17.18 18.91 -6.94
C GLY A 163 16.34 18.51 -5.73
N MET A 164 15.66 17.37 -5.76
CA MET A 164 14.88 16.84 -4.65
C MET A 164 15.70 15.84 -3.83
N ARG A 165 15.59 15.95 -2.51
CA ARG A 165 16.23 15.03 -1.55
C ARG A 165 15.14 14.46 -0.66
N PRO A 166 14.34 13.53 -1.18
CA PRO A 166 13.21 13.00 -0.44
C PRO A 166 13.72 12.17 0.75
N ASP A 167 13.09 12.35 1.91
CA ASP A 167 13.48 11.70 3.17
C ASP A 167 12.31 11.03 3.91
N THR A 168 11.08 11.43 3.62
CA THR A 168 9.87 10.88 4.23
C THR A 168 8.76 10.76 3.21
N LEU A 169 7.95 9.71 3.31
CA LEU A 169 6.73 9.53 2.54
C LEU A 169 5.54 9.33 3.49
N ALA A 170 4.42 9.94 3.14
CA ALA A 170 3.12 9.78 3.80
C ALA A 170 2.13 9.30 2.73
N PRO A 171 1.87 7.98 2.62
CA PRO A 171 1.12 7.43 1.50
C PRO A 171 -0.39 7.76 1.53
N TYR A 172 -0.91 8.18 2.69
CA TYR A 172 -2.33 8.46 2.92
C TYR A 172 -2.64 9.91 3.32
N ALA A 173 -1.77 10.86 2.98
CA ALA A 173 -1.89 12.24 3.48
C ALA A 173 -3.18 12.98 3.02
N MET A 174 -3.60 12.80 1.77
CA MET A 174 -4.78 13.46 1.18
C MET A 174 -5.89 12.46 0.84
N ALA A 175 -5.55 11.19 0.63
CA ALA A 175 -6.49 10.11 0.36
C ALA A 175 -5.88 8.77 0.77
N ALA A 176 -6.69 7.84 1.25
CA ALA A 176 -6.23 6.49 1.61
C ALA A 176 -5.61 5.76 0.41
N GLU A 177 -4.56 5.00 0.68
CA GLU A 177 -3.97 4.06 -0.26
C GLU A 177 -4.89 2.87 -0.52
N LYS A 178 -4.66 2.18 -1.63
CA LYS A 178 -5.34 0.92 -1.96
C LYS A 178 -4.30 -0.17 -2.09
N VAL A 179 -4.40 -1.19 -1.26
CA VAL A 179 -3.54 -2.38 -1.31
C VAL A 179 -4.38 -3.60 -1.66
N ASN A 180 -4.13 -4.19 -2.83
CA ASN A 180 -4.83 -5.35 -3.36
C ASN A 180 -3.81 -6.45 -3.67
N GLY A 181 -3.55 -7.34 -2.69
CA GLY A 181 -2.55 -8.39 -2.83
C GLY A 181 -1.16 -7.82 -3.13
N ASN A 182 -0.71 -8.00 -4.38
CA ASN A 182 0.59 -7.56 -4.87
C ASN A 182 0.55 -6.19 -5.58
N SER A 183 -0.55 -5.44 -5.49
CA SER A 183 -0.67 -4.11 -6.08
C SER A 183 -0.92 -3.06 -5.01
N VAL A 184 -0.18 -1.95 -5.08
CA VAL A 184 -0.37 -0.76 -4.24
C VAL A 184 -0.66 0.43 -5.15
N GLU A 185 -1.71 1.18 -4.84
CA GLU A 185 -2.03 2.45 -5.50
C GLU A 185 -2.18 3.57 -4.47
N VAL A 186 -1.41 4.63 -4.66
CA VAL A 186 -1.44 5.86 -3.85
C VAL A 186 -1.83 7.02 -4.75
N ARG A 187 -2.98 7.65 -4.46
CA ARG A 187 -3.50 8.83 -5.20
C ARG A 187 -3.42 10.14 -4.43
N GLY A 188 -3.22 10.06 -3.11
CA GLY A 188 -3.16 11.23 -2.22
C GLY A 188 -1.93 11.17 -1.32
N GLY A 189 -0.79 10.69 -1.84
CA GLY A 189 0.45 10.63 -1.08
C GLY A 189 1.15 11.98 -1.01
N ALA A 190 2.00 12.15 -0.01
CA ALA A 190 2.95 13.25 0.07
C ALA A 190 4.36 12.72 0.33
N PHE A 191 5.39 13.38 -0.20
CA PHE A 191 6.76 13.16 0.24
C PHE A 191 7.38 14.48 0.70
N ARG A 192 8.28 14.38 1.65
CA ARG A 192 9.05 15.52 2.15
C ARG A 192 10.41 15.54 1.48
N SER A 193 10.81 16.71 1.01
CA SER A 193 12.16 16.98 0.50
C SER A 193 12.58 18.36 0.99
N GLN A 194 13.73 18.44 1.67
CA GLN A 194 14.28 19.69 2.20
C GLN A 194 13.28 20.48 3.06
N ARG A 195 12.58 19.77 3.98
CA ARG A 195 11.56 20.32 4.90
C ARG A 195 10.34 20.93 4.20
N LYS A 196 10.07 20.57 2.94
CA LYS A 196 8.84 20.94 2.22
C LYS A 196 8.13 19.66 1.77
N TRP A 197 6.81 19.68 1.83
CA TRP A 197 5.98 18.58 1.38
C TRP A 197 5.50 18.82 -0.05
N TYR A 198 5.44 17.74 -0.83
CA TYR A 198 5.02 17.71 -2.22
C TYR A 198 4.02 16.56 -2.42
N ASN A 199 3.02 16.78 -3.27
CA ASN A 199 2.11 15.72 -3.64
C ASN A 199 2.82 14.64 -4.46
N ILE A 200 2.43 13.39 -4.26
CA ILE A 200 2.86 12.27 -5.09
C ILE A 200 1.72 11.28 -5.29
N GLN A 201 1.65 10.73 -6.49
CA GLN A 201 0.83 9.59 -6.81
C GLN A 201 1.73 8.48 -7.35
N PHE A 202 1.41 7.23 -7.04
CA PHE A 202 2.11 6.10 -7.64
C PHE A 202 1.24 4.85 -7.75
N LYS A 203 1.61 4.00 -8.70
CA LYS A 203 1.15 2.62 -8.84
C LYS A 203 2.37 1.72 -8.74
N CYS A 204 2.28 0.70 -7.90
CA CYS A 204 3.39 -0.20 -7.61
C CYS A 204 2.87 -1.64 -7.67
N GLY A 205 3.48 -2.44 -8.55
CA GLY A 205 3.24 -3.87 -8.63
C GLY A 205 4.40 -4.63 -8.02
N LEU A 206 4.10 -5.66 -7.23
CA LEU A 206 5.08 -6.59 -6.69
C LEU A 206 4.98 -7.94 -7.40
N ASP A 207 6.11 -8.61 -7.54
CA ASP A 207 6.15 -10.01 -7.95
C ASP A 207 5.63 -10.90 -6.82
N ALA A 208 4.69 -11.81 -7.13
CA ALA A 208 4.06 -12.67 -6.15
C ALA A 208 5.00 -13.75 -5.58
N SER A 209 6.03 -14.14 -6.33
CA SER A 209 6.97 -15.18 -5.94
C SER A 209 8.11 -14.62 -5.08
N SER A 210 8.72 -13.51 -5.50
CA SER A 210 9.88 -12.92 -4.83
C SER A 210 9.49 -11.84 -3.82
N GLY A 211 8.26 -11.31 -3.90
CA GLY A 211 7.80 -10.21 -3.05
C GLY A 211 8.60 -8.92 -3.24
N LYS A 212 9.16 -8.71 -4.44
CA LYS A 212 9.96 -7.55 -4.85
C LYS A 212 9.11 -6.65 -5.74
N VAL A 213 9.45 -5.37 -5.83
CA VAL A 213 8.81 -4.48 -6.80
C VAL A 213 9.14 -4.97 -8.21
N ALA A 214 8.10 -5.09 -9.05
CA ALA A 214 8.16 -5.57 -10.43
C ALA A 214 7.73 -4.50 -11.46
N SER A 215 6.90 -3.55 -11.04
CA SER A 215 6.52 -2.40 -11.86
C SER A 215 6.28 -1.18 -10.98
N PHE A 216 6.56 0.00 -11.51
CA PHE A 216 6.34 1.24 -10.79
C PHE A 216 6.07 2.39 -11.76
N ALA A 217 5.06 3.19 -11.44
CA ALA A 217 4.75 4.42 -12.15
C ALA A 217 4.43 5.50 -11.14
N PHE A 218 4.89 6.74 -11.34
CA PHE A 218 4.66 7.82 -10.39
C PHE A 218 4.43 9.17 -11.05
N LEU A 219 3.83 10.08 -10.29
CA LEU A 219 3.61 11.46 -10.67
C LEU A 219 3.95 12.35 -9.46
N VAL A 220 4.90 13.27 -9.65
CA VAL A 220 5.21 14.31 -8.65
C VAL A 220 4.33 15.52 -8.93
N GLY A 221 3.56 15.91 -7.92
CA GLY A 221 2.69 17.08 -7.97
C GLY A 221 3.30 18.32 -7.31
N ALA A 222 2.47 19.34 -7.13
CA ALA A 222 2.85 20.61 -6.54
C ALA A 222 3.24 20.48 -5.05
N ALA A 223 4.00 21.47 -4.57
CA ALA A 223 4.26 21.65 -3.15
C ALA A 223 2.96 21.86 -2.38
N ILE A 224 2.83 21.22 -1.22
CA ILE A 224 1.69 21.36 -0.31
C ILE A 224 1.93 22.60 0.55
N PRO A 225 1.03 23.60 0.55
CA PRO A 225 1.19 24.80 1.37
C PRO A 225 1.29 24.46 2.87
N GLN A 226 2.20 25.12 3.59
CA GLN A 226 2.45 24.80 5.00
C GLN A 226 1.21 24.92 5.90
N ARG A 227 0.29 25.84 5.58
CA ARG A 227 -1.00 25.98 6.27
C ARG A 227 -1.89 24.72 6.19
N GLU A 228 -1.62 23.84 5.23
CA GLU A 228 -2.36 22.62 4.97
C GLU A 228 -1.69 21.38 5.60
N TRP A 229 -0.52 21.53 6.22
CA TRP A 229 0.21 20.37 6.74
C TRP A 229 -0.50 19.73 7.94
N GLN A 230 -1.01 20.55 8.87
CA GLN A 230 -1.68 20.05 10.07
C GLN A 230 -2.93 19.22 9.74
N GLN A 231 -3.73 19.65 8.76
CA GLN A 231 -4.93 18.90 8.34
C GLN A 231 -4.60 17.55 7.66
N HIS A 232 -3.36 17.37 7.18
CA HIS A 232 -2.88 16.17 6.51
C HIS A 232 -1.86 15.38 7.35
N ASN A 233 -1.70 15.72 8.64
CA ASN A 233 -0.73 15.11 9.56
C ASN A 233 0.73 15.14 9.04
N LEU A 234 1.09 16.19 8.30
CA LEU A 234 2.42 16.37 7.75
C LEU A 234 3.29 17.19 8.72
N VAL A 235 4.41 16.63 9.18
CA VAL A 235 5.31 17.28 10.14
C VAL A 235 6.54 17.90 9.45
N ALA A 236 7.02 19.02 9.99
CA ALA A 236 8.14 19.77 9.39
C ALA A 236 9.50 19.07 9.53
N ASP A 237 9.69 18.35 10.64
CA ASP A 237 10.85 17.51 10.95
C ASP A 237 10.39 16.26 11.72
N ASP A 238 11.31 15.33 11.98
CA ASP A 238 11.04 14.09 12.69
C ASP A 238 11.05 14.27 14.23
N GLY A 239 11.02 15.52 14.71
CA GLY A 239 11.37 15.87 16.07
C GLY A 239 12.83 15.63 16.39
N ALA A 240 13.28 16.05 17.58
CA ALA A 240 14.47 15.45 18.15
C ALA A 240 14.12 13.98 18.43
N ALA A 241 14.50 13.07 17.53
CA ALA A 241 14.46 11.64 17.81
C ALA A 241 15.14 11.44 19.16
N ASP A 242 14.37 10.99 20.17
CA ASP A 242 14.86 10.74 21.52
C ASP A 242 16.11 9.87 21.42
N GLN A 243 17.27 10.48 21.72
CA GLN A 243 18.58 9.84 21.77
C GLN A 243 18.73 9.04 23.05
#